data_AF-A0A7C7BSB5-F1
#
_entry.id   AF-A0A7C7BSB5-F1
#
_cell.length_a   1.000
_cell.length_b   1.000
_cell.length_c   1.000
_cell.angle_alpha   90.00
_cell.angle_beta   90.00
_cell.angle_gamma   90.00
#
_symmetry.space_group_name_H-M   'P 1'
#
loop_
_entity.id
_entity.type
_entity.pdbx_description
1 polymer ?
#
loop_
_entity_poly.entity_id
_entity_poly.type
_entity_poly.pdbx_seq_one_letter_code
_entity_poly.pdbx_strand_id
1 'polypeptide(L)'
;MSSLALYELVHSLSRNEKGYFVKQISKSNSTYVRLFKTIASQKTYDEARVKSLFDGTYIGNNFSFAKGYLYDSIIKTLMQYGAKQKDVQY
;
A
#
# COMPACT_ATOMS: atom_id res chain seq x y z
N MET A 1 -7.72 -12.35 -0.67
CA MET A 1 -8.00 -11.00 -0.13
C MET A 1 -9.05 -10.34 -0.99
N SER A 2 -10.13 -9.84 -0.37
CA SER A 2 -11.12 -9.02 -1.08
C SER A 2 -10.45 -7.71 -1.49
N SER A 3 -10.64 -7.30 -2.74
CA SER A 3 -10.00 -6.10 -3.28
C SER A 3 -10.53 -4.81 -2.65
N LEU A 4 -11.77 -4.85 -2.12
CA LEU A 4 -12.38 -3.77 -1.34
C LEU A 4 -11.63 -3.52 -0.02
N ALA A 5 -11.20 -4.57 0.68
CA ALA A 5 -10.53 -4.44 1.98
C ALA A 5 -9.19 -3.69 1.87
N LEU A 6 -8.45 -3.89 0.78
CA LEU A 6 -7.22 -3.16 0.52
C LEU A 6 -7.49 -1.68 0.25
N TYR A 7 -8.54 -1.37 -0.54
CA TYR A 7 -8.95 -0.01 -0.82
C TYR A 7 -9.36 0.73 0.46
N GLU A 8 -10.23 0.12 1.27
CA GLU A 8 -10.67 0.66 2.55
C GLU A 8 -9.49 0.89 3.50
N LEU A 9 -8.56 -0.06 3.58
CA LEU A 9 -7.34 0.10 4.36
C LEU A 9 -6.54 1.31 3.88
N VAL A 10 -6.21 1.40 2.60
CA VAL A 10 -5.41 2.52 2.05
C VAL A 10 -6.08 3.88 2.33
N HIS A 11 -7.41 3.95 2.27
CA HIS A 11 -8.15 5.18 2.55
C HIS A 11 -8.28 5.51 4.04
N SER A 12 -8.29 4.51 4.93
CA SER A 12 -8.34 4.73 6.37
C SER A 12 -7.04 5.28 6.96
N LEU A 13 -5.89 5.10 6.28
CA LEU A 13 -4.62 5.67 6.71
C LEU A 13 -4.62 7.21 6.70
N SER A 14 -4.08 7.79 7.77
CA SER A 14 -3.77 9.21 7.88
C SER A 14 -2.64 9.63 6.94
N ARG A 15 -2.50 10.95 6.71
CA ARG A 15 -1.43 11.50 5.87
C ARG A 15 -0.03 11.09 6.35
N ASN A 16 0.17 11.03 7.67
CA ASN A 16 1.46 10.69 8.27
C ASN A 16 1.79 9.22 8.07
N GLU A 17 0.82 8.32 8.25
CA GLU A 17 0.97 6.89 8.01
C GLU A 17 1.25 6.57 6.54
N LYS A 18 0.52 7.22 5.63
CA LYS A 18 0.77 7.14 4.17
C LYS A 18 2.20 7.56 3.85
N GLY A 19 2.65 8.68 4.42
CA GLY A 19 4.03 9.17 4.24
C GLY A 19 5.08 8.21 4.79
N TYR A 20 4.85 7.66 5.99
CA TYR A 20 5.75 6.70 6.62
C TYR A 20 5.86 5.41 5.80
N PHE A 21 4.72 4.86 5.33
CA PHE A 21 4.69 3.71 4.43
C PHE A 21 5.50 3.95 3.16
N VAL A 22 5.24 5.06 2.47
CA VAL A 22 5.97 5.42 1.25
C VAL A 22 7.46 5.53 1.54
N LYS A 23 7.87 6.19 2.62
CA LYS A 23 9.29 6.34 2.98
C LYS A 23 9.96 4.99 3.26
N GLN A 24 9.27 4.07 3.92
CA GLN A 24 9.80 2.76 4.28
C GLN A 24 9.97 1.87 3.05
N ILE A 25 8.94 1.79 2.20
CA ILE A 25 8.94 0.91 1.02
C ILE A 25 9.73 1.50 -0.15
N SER A 26 9.86 2.83 -0.27
CA SER A 26 10.63 3.45 -1.37
C SER A 26 12.09 3.01 -1.40
N LYS A 27 12.65 2.57 -0.26
CA LYS A 27 14.02 2.05 -0.18
C LYS A 27 14.19 0.67 -0.79
N SER A 28 13.12 -0.14 -0.81
CA SER A 28 13.19 -1.55 -1.23
C SER A 28 12.43 -1.81 -2.53
N ASN A 29 11.31 -1.14 -2.76
CA ASN A 29 10.43 -1.47 -3.86
C ASN A 29 9.55 -0.29 -4.34
N SER A 30 10.07 0.46 -5.31
CA SER A 30 9.38 1.61 -5.91
C SER A 30 8.08 1.23 -6.64
N THR A 31 7.96 0.00 -7.13
CA THR A 31 6.78 -0.49 -7.84
C THR A 31 5.55 -0.61 -6.91
N TYR A 32 5.73 -1.11 -5.68
CA TYR A 32 4.64 -1.15 -4.70
C TYR A 32 4.26 0.22 -4.17
N VAL A 33 5.20 1.17 -4.11
CA VAL A 33 4.89 2.58 -3.82
C VAL A 33 3.99 3.15 -4.92
N ARG A 34 4.28 2.86 -6.18
CA ARG A 34 3.45 3.29 -7.31
C ARG A 34 2.05 2.67 -7.21
N LEU A 35 1.95 1.36 -6.96
CA LEU A 35 0.66 0.68 -6.78
C LEU A 35 -0.16 1.30 -5.65
N PHE A 36 0.46 1.53 -4.50
CA PHE A 36 -0.17 2.19 -3.36
C PHE A 36 -0.69 3.58 -3.70
N LYS A 37 0.13 4.42 -4.35
CA LYS A 37 -0.27 5.78 -4.75
C LYS A 37 -1.42 5.76 -5.77
N THR A 38 -1.40 4.81 -6.71
CA THR A 38 -2.49 4.63 -7.68
C THR A 38 -3.80 4.27 -6.99
N ILE A 39 -3.78 3.35 -6.01
CA ILE A 39 -5.00 2.99 -5.25
C ILE A 39 -5.46 4.16 -4.37
N ALA A 40 -4.53 4.87 -3.72
CA ALA A 40 -4.84 5.98 -2.84
C ALA A 40 -5.43 7.21 -3.57
N SER A 41 -5.12 7.38 -4.87
CA SER A 41 -5.65 8.50 -5.68
C SER A 41 -7.02 8.22 -6.28
N GLN A 42 -7.46 6.96 -6.30
CA GLN A 42 -8.79 6.58 -6.78
C GLN A 42 -9.85 6.95 -5.75
N LYS A 43 -10.88 7.70 -6.19
CA LYS A 43 -12.09 7.99 -5.39
C LYS A 43 -13.08 6.82 -5.36
N THR A 44 -13.04 5.98 -6.38
CA THR A 44 -13.83 4.76 -6.53
C THR A 44 -12.87 3.67 -6.95
N TYR A 45 -12.87 2.55 -6.25
CA TYR A 45 -11.94 1.47 -6.54
C TYR A 45 -12.26 0.81 -7.87
N ASP A 46 -11.33 0.88 -8.82
CA ASP A 46 -11.42 0.22 -10.12
C ASP A 46 -10.20 -0.67 -10.33
N GLU A 47 -10.36 -1.95 -9.97
CA GLU A 47 -9.31 -2.96 -10.06
C GLU A 47 -8.82 -3.15 -11.50
N ALA A 48 -9.72 -3.15 -12.48
CA ALA A 48 -9.36 -3.37 -13.88
C ALA A 48 -8.44 -2.24 -14.38
N ARG A 49 -8.77 -0.99 -14.01
CA ARG A 49 -7.95 0.18 -14.33
C ARG A 49 -6.62 0.19 -13.60
N VAL A 50 -6.57 -0.23 -12.34
CA VAL A 50 -5.28 -0.36 -11.64
C VAL A 50 -4.44 -1.43 -12.32
N LYS A 51 -5.00 -2.60 -12.63
CA LYS A 51 -4.28 -3.70 -13.26
C LYS A 51 -3.73 -3.32 -14.63
N SER A 52 -4.50 -2.61 -15.45
CA SER A 52 -4.04 -2.16 -16.78
C SER A 52 -2.87 -1.18 -16.74
N LEU A 53 -2.77 -0.34 -15.69
CA LEU A 53 -1.63 0.56 -15.49
C LEU A 53 -0.31 -0.17 -15.18
N PHE A 54 -0.40 -1.44 -14.78
CA PHE A 54 0.74 -2.31 -14.47
C PHE A 54 0.86 -3.47 -15.46
N ASP A 55 0.13 -3.42 -16.58
CA ASP A 55 0.21 -4.46 -17.59
C ASP A 55 1.65 -4.61 -18.14
N GLY A 56 2.05 -5.85 -18.41
CA GLY A 56 3.43 -6.18 -18.77
C GLY A 56 4.45 -6.14 -17.61
N THR A 57 4.05 -5.75 -16.39
CA THR A 57 4.91 -5.87 -15.20
C THR A 57 4.62 -7.13 -14.41
N TYR A 58 5.60 -7.58 -13.61
CA TYR A 58 5.42 -8.74 -12.73
C TYR A 58 4.20 -8.61 -11.81
N ILE A 59 3.95 -7.42 -11.27
CA ILE A 59 2.80 -7.19 -10.37
C ILE A 59 1.46 -7.10 -11.11
N GLY A 60 1.43 -6.67 -12.37
CA GLY A 60 0.21 -6.70 -13.19
C GLY A 60 -0.19 -8.14 -13.54
N ASN A 61 0.81 -8.95 -13.91
CA ASN A 61 0.63 -10.38 -14.18
C ASN A 61 0.22 -11.16 -12.91
N ASN A 62 0.73 -10.76 -11.75
CA ASN A 62 0.46 -11.41 -10.45
C ASN A 62 -0.35 -10.50 -9.52
N PHE A 63 -1.38 -9.83 -10.04
CA PHE A 63 -2.08 -8.77 -9.30
C PHE A 63 -2.71 -9.25 -7.97
N SER A 64 -3.25 -10.46 -7.93
CA SER A 64 -3.78 -11.05 -6.69
C SER A 64 -2.71 -11.21 -5.61
N PHE A 65 -1.51 -11.64 -5.99
CA PHE A 65 -0.36 -11.75 -5.08
C PHE A 65 0.13 -10.35 -4.66
N ALA A 66 0.25 -9.43 -5.62
CA ALA A 66 0.68 -8.07 -5.36
C ALA A 66 -0.24 -7.34 -4.37
N LYS A 67 -1.56 -7.56 -4.45
CA LYS A 67 -2.54 -7.04 -3.48
C LYS A 67 -2.29 -7.58 -2.06
N GLY A 68 -2.09 -8.89 -1.93
CA GLY A 68 -1.79 -9.52 -0.63
C GLY A 68 -0.49 -8.98 -0.03
N TYR A 69 0.58 -8.96 -0.83
CA TYR A 69 1.86 -8.40 -0.42
C TYR A 69 1.74 -6.93 0.00
N LEU A 70 0.99 -6.12 -0.75
CA LEU A 70 0.80 -4.71 -0.41
C LEU A 70 0.04 -4.55 0.91
N TYR A 71 -1.03 -5.33 1.12
CA TYR A 71 -1.79 -5.34 2.36
C TYR A 71 -0.89 -5.65 3.56
N ASP A 72 -0.14 -6.76 3.50
CA ASP A 72 0.77 -7.18 4.57
C ASP A 72 1.87 -6.15 4.82
N SER A 73 2.38 -5.52 3.75
CA SER A 73 3.38 -4.47 3.84
C SER A 73 2.81 -3.25 4.58
N ILE A 74 1.59 -2.82 4.27
CA ILE A 74 0.94 -1.69 4.95
C ILE A 74 0.82 -1.99 6.45
N ILE A 75 0.27 -3.16 6.81
CA ILE A 75 0.11 -3.57 8.21
C ILE A 75 1.46 -3.62 8.94
N LYS A 76 2.49 -4.25 8.36
CA LYS A 76 3.84 -4.28 8.94
C LYS A 76 4.39 -2.88 9.20
N THR A 77 4.17 -1.97 8.27
CA THR A 77 4.68 -0.61 8.38
C THR A 77 3.92 0.20 9.44
N LEU A 78 2.61 0.00 9.57
CA LEU A 78 1.81 0.58 10.64
C LEU A 78 2.20 0.06 12.03
N MET A 79 2.46 -1.24 12.16
CA MET A 79 2.96 -1.82 13.41
C MET A 79 4.29 -1.19 13.83
N GLN A 80 5.21 -1.01 12.87
CA GLN A 80 6.49 -0.33 13.10
C GLN A 80 6.31 1.14 13.48
N TYR A 81 5.37 1.84 12.83
CA TYR A 81 5.04 3.23 13.14
C TYR A 81 4.51 3.38 14.57
N GLY A 82 3.56 2.53 14.98
CA GLY A 82 3.01 2.52 16.32
C GLY A 82 4.02 2.13 17.40
N ALA A 83 4.88 1.13 17.11
CA ALA A 83 5.97 0.75 18.02
C ALA A 83 6.96 1.91 18.21
N LYS A 84 7.32 2.63 17.14
CA LYS A 84 8.21 3.79 17.21
C LYS A 84 7.61 4.93 18.02
N GLN A 85 6.29 5.16 17.96
CA GLN A 85 5.65 6.20 18.78
C GLN A 85 5.71 5.90 20.29
N LYS A 86 5.67 4.62 20.67
CA LYS A 86 5.76 4.20 22.08
C LYS A 86 7.16 4.36 22.67
N ASP A 87 8.19 4.39 21.84
CA ASP A 87 9.60 4.44 22.26
C ASP A 87 10.09 5.88 22.58
N VAL A 88 9.37 6.91 22.13
CA VAL A 88 9.77 8.34 22.26
C VAL A 88 9.08 9.01 23.47
N GLN A 89 8.51 8.24 24.39
CA GLN A 89 7.91 8.72 25.63
C GLN A 89 8.81 8.35 26.82
N TYR A 90 9.99 8.97 26.93
CA TYR A 90 10.84 8.97 28.13
C TYR A 90 11.60 10.28 28.24
#